data_AF-A0A348UUK6-F1
#
_entry.id   AF-A0A348UUK6-F1
#
_cell.length_a   1.000
_cell.length_b   1.000
_cell.length_c   1.000
_cell.angle_alpha   90.00
_cell.angle_beta   90.00
_cell.angle_gamma   90.00
#
_symmetry.space_group_name_H-M   'P 1'
#
loop_
_entity.id
_entity.type
_entity.pdbx_description
1 polymer ?
#
loop_
_entity_poly.entity_id
_entity_poly.type
_entity_poly.pdbx_seq_one_letter_code
_entity_poly.pdbx_strand_id
1 'polypeptide(L)'
;MLYWQKNIISAQSTMLSELIEKFCKYSKYIRRKRSMNNSKISFKIGDSVRVKPDVLDPDTEAFSLEGWQGRILHIRPQEDGPTIIDIEWDSITLREMPASSIEASEEEGLDWTQMGLYPDDIEVTTARDTEQDVKHAQKELKLVLYKSYSWLGDQGKRIQQILRGVDHGNEMAVMKRWGAYLEEHLTFPFDAEVDEWQERGPLRSGDRVSVKKITLIDDWYGVIVALRLGRRKYDCPLCELAVIDKQSANTQLIEDYRVWFANR
;
A
#
# COMPACT_ATOMS: atom_id res chain seq x y z
N MET A 1 0.36 -31.91 -17.06
CA MET A 1 0.34 -32.48 -15.69
C MET A 1 1.62 -32.19 -14.89
N LEU A 2 2.81 -32.18 -15.53
CA LEU A 2 4.11 -31.90 -14.88
C LEU A 2 4.38 -30.43 -14.48
N TYR A 3 3.67 -29.45 -15.07
CA TYR A 3 3.88 -28.02 -14.77
C TYR A 3 3.21 -27.58 -13.44
N TRP A 4 2.09 -28.23 -13.08
CA TRP A 4 1.38 -27.94 -11.83
C TRP A 4 2.06 -28.54 -10.59
N GLN A 5 2.70 -29.71 -10.72
CA GLN A 5 3.45 -30.32 -9.61
C GLN A 5 4.72 -29.54 -9.23
N LYS A 6 5.41 -28.93 -10.20
CA LYS A 6 6.60 -28.11 -9.91
C LYS A 6 6.27 -26.82 -9.15
N ASN A 7 5.13 -26.18 -9.46
CA ASN A 7 4.70 -24.95 -8.79
C ASN A 7 4.23 -25.21 -7.34
N ILE A 8 3.60 -26.36 -7.07
CA ILE A 8 3.19 -26.74 -5.71
C ILE A 8 4.41 -27.03 -4.82
N ILE A 9 5.43 -27.70 -5.36
CA ILE A 9 6.69 -27.98 -4.64
C ILE A 9 7.46 -26.69 -4.35
N SER A 10 7.48 -25.75 -5.30
CA SER A 10 8.08 -24.42 -5.12
C SER A 10 7.40 -23.64 -3.99
N ALA A 11 6.07 -23.57 -3.99
CA ALA A 11 5.31 -22.85 -2.96
C ALA A 11 5.43 -23.50 -1.56
N GLN A 12 5.46 -24.83 -1.48
CA GLN A 12 5.70 -25.54 -0.21
C GLN A 12 7.13 -25.33 0.29
N SER A 13 8.12 -25.24 -0.60
CA SER A 13 9.51 -24.96 -0.22
C SER A 13 9.68 -23.54 0.34
N THR A 14 9.01 -22.54 -0.24
CA THR A 14 9.06 -21.15 0.24
C THR A 14 8.38 -21.00 1.61
N MET A 15 7.22 -21.63 1.78
CA MET A 15 6.51 -21.65 3.07
C MET A 15 7.32 -22.35 4.17
N LEU A 16 8.03 -23.44 3.83
CA LEU A 16 8.88 -24.14 4.79
C LEU A 16 10.10 -23.30 5.17
N SER A 17 10.71 -22.57 4.23
CA SER A 17 11.83 -21.68 4.54
C SER A 17 11.43 -20.51 5.43
N GLU A 18 10.27 -19.89 5.19
CA GLU A 18 9.72 -18.84 6.06
C GLU A 18 9.44 -19.35 7.48
N LEU A 19 8.88 -20.56 7.60
CA LEU A 19 8.64 -21.20 8.91
C LEU A 19 9.95 -21.52 9.64
N ILE A 20 10.98 -21.99 8.93
CA ILE A 20 12.30 -22.27 9.51
C ILE A 20 13.00 -20.97 9.94
N GLU A 21 12.85 -19.89 9.18
CA GLU A 21 13.43 -18.59 9.51
C GLU A 21 12.74 -17.97 10.72
N LYS A 22 11.40 -18.01 10.77
CA LYS A 22 10.60 -17.65 11.95
C LYS A 22 10.99 -18.48 13.18
N PHE A 23 11.17 -19.79 13.03
CA PHE A 23 11.61 -20.67 14.13
C PHE A 23 13.04 -20.37 14.58
N CYS A 24 13.95 -20.06 13.66
CA CYS A 24 15.33 -19.67 13.97
C CYS A 24 15.38 -18.34 14.73
N LYS A 25 14.63 -17.31 14.28
CA LYS A 25 14.46 -16.02 14.98
C LYS A 25 13.91 -16.24 16.39
N TYR A 26 12.83 -17.02 16.50
CA TYR A 26 12.19 -17.41 17.77
C TYR A 26 13.17 -18.13 18.72
N SER A 27 13.99 -19.05 18.22
CA SER A 27 14.96 -19.78 19.03
C SER A 27 16.09 -18.89 19.57
N LYS A 28 16.55 -17.90 18.77
CA LYS A 28 17.59 -16.94 19.18
C LYS A 28 17.06 -15.95 20.20
N TYR A 29 15.84 -15.46 20.01
CA TYR A 29 15.14 -14.59 20.96
C TYR A 29 14.98 -15.26 22.33
N ILE A 30 14.47 -16.50 22.38
CA ILE A 30 14.29 -17.27 23.63
C ILE A 30 15.61 -17.50 24.36
N ARG A 31 16.70 -17.77 23.61
CA ARG A 31 18.02 -18.04 24.20
C ARG A 31 18.64 -16.79 24.84
N ARG A 32 18.38 -15.60 24.28
CA ARG A 32 18.83 -14.31 24.80
C ARG A 32 18.05 -13.88 26.06
N LYS A 33 16.75 -14.19 26.14
CA LYS A 33 15.88 -13.77 27.25
C LYS A 33 15.80 -14.71 28.45
N ARG A 34 16.10 -16.01 28.30
CA ARG A 34 16.24 -16.95 29.44
C ARG A 34 17.26 -16.49 30.51
N SER A 35 18.11 -15.51 30.20
CA SER A 35 19.10 -14.93 31.11
C SER A 35 18.57 -13.78 32.00
N MET A 36 17.37 -13.23 31.78
CA MET A 36 16.88 -12.06 32.51
C MET A 36 15.51 -12.32 33.12
N ASN A 37 15.49 -12.92 34.31
CA ASN A 37 14.27 -13.19 35.07
C ASN A 37 14.32 -12.44 36.41
N ASN A 38 13.61 -11.31 36.54
CA ASN A 38 12.98 -10.88 37.80
C ASN A 38 12.17 -9.56 37.66
N SER A 39 10.85 -9.66 37.50
CA SER A 39 9.84 -8.88 38.26
C SER A 39 8.46 -9.20 37.67
N LYS A 40 7.57 -9.71 38.51
CA LYS A 40 6.28 -10.28 38.09
C LYS A 40 5.22 -9.17 37.96
N ILE A 41 5.40 -8.27 36.99
CA ILE A 41 4.34 -7.31 36.62
C ILE A 41 3.21 -8.11 35.97
N SER A 42 2.00 -8.02 36.50
CA SER A 42 0.81 -8.67 35.93
C SER A 42 0.09 -7.69 35.03
N PHE A 43 0.20 -7.89 33.72
CA PHE A 43 -0.54 -7.14 32.72
C PHE A 43 -2.03 -7.51 32.69
N LYS A 44 -2.87 -6.54 32.31
CA LYS A 44 -4.30 -6.72 32.06
C LYS A 44 -4.70 -6.13 30.72
N ILE A 45 -5.76 -6.68 30.11
CA ILE A 45 -6.39 -6.11 28.93
C ILE A 45 -6.83 -4.67 29.26
N GLY A 46 -6.51 -3.73 28.37
CA GLY A 46 -6.75 -2.30 28.53
C GLY A 46 -5.62 -1.52 29.20
N ASP A 47 -4.62 -2.19 29.80
CA ASP A 47 -3.46 -1.49 30.33
C ASP A 47 -2.72 -0.76 29.19
N SER A 48 -2.30 0.47 29.46
CA SER A 48 -1.41 1.20 28.55
C SER A 48 0.03 0.76 28.81
N VAL A 49 0.75 0.48 27.73
CA VAL A 49 2.13 -0.01 27.78
C VAL A 49 3.03 0.78 26.86
N ARG A 50 4.30 0.87 27.23
CA ARG A 50 5.39 1.46 26.45
C ARG A 50 6.41 0.39 26.12
N VAL A 51 6.92 0.42 24.90
CA VAL A 51 8.02 -0.43 24.45
C VAL A 51 9.35 0.09 25.01
N LYS A 52 10.14 -0.80 25.60
CA LYS A 52 11.45 -0.51 26.21
C LYS A 52 12.53 -0.23 25.14
N PRO A 53 13.67 0.34 25.54
CA PRO A 53 14.83 0.49 24.67
C PRO A 53 15.31 -0.84 24.06
N ASP A 54 15.97 -0.75 22.91
CA ASP A 54 16.57 -1.88 22.16
C ASP A 54 15.58 -2.95 21.66
N VAL A 55 14.27 -2.69 21.70
CA VAL A 55 13.25 -3.55 21.10
C VAL A 55 13.07 -3.17 19.64
N LEU A 56 13.32 -4.14 18.74
CA LEU A 56 13.11 -3.99 17.31
C LEU A 56 11.76 -4.57 16.89
N ASP A 57 11.31 -4.18 15.70
CA ASP A 57 10.20 -4.83 15.02
C ASP A 57 10.41 -6.36 14.96
N PRO A 58 9.49 -7.19 15.47
CA PRO A 58 9.71 -8.63 15.56
C PRO A 58 9.61 -9.36 14.21
N ASP A 59 8.93 -8.78 13.23
CA ASP A 59 8.73 -9.39 11.91
C ASP A 59 9.95 -9.14 11.02
N THR A 60 10.43 -7.90 10.99
CA THR A 60 11.45 -7.42 10.04
C THR A 60 12.80 -7.10 10.69
N GLU A 61 12.84 -6.81 11.99
CA GLU A 61 13.99 -6.22 12.72
C GLU A 61 14.54 -4.93 12.08
N ALA A 62 13.77 -4.29 11.18
CA ALA A 62 14.26 -3.20 10.35
C ALA A 62 14.32 -1.84 11.08
N PHE A 63 13.54 -1.66 12.15
CA PHE A 63 13.47 -0.42 12.90
C PHE A 63 13.23 -0.66 14.40
N SER A 64 13.57 0.34 15.21
CA SER A 64 13.33 0.34 16.65
C SER A 64 11.88 0.72 16.96
N LEU A 65 11.28 -0.02 17.89
CA LEU A 65 9.97 0.26 18.48
C LEU A 65 10.10 1.03 19.79
N GLU A 66 11.31 1.40 20.21
CA GLU A 66 11.56 2.09 21.48
C GLU A 66 10.63 3.30 21.66
N GLY A 67 9.97 3.36 22.82
CA GLY A 67 9.10 4.48 23.18
C GLY A 67 7.71 4.45 22.55
N TRP A 68 7.43 3.53 21.61
CA TRP A 68 6.09 3.32 21.08
C TRP A 68 5.15 2.91 22.21
N GLN A 69 3.90 3.37 22.15
CA GLN A 69 2.92 3.07 23.19
C GLN A 69 1.58 2.64 22.61
N GLY A 70 0.86 1.86 23.39
CA GLY A 70 -0.43 1.34 23.00
C GLY A 70 -1.18 0.75 24.17
N ARG A 71 -2.34 0.17 23.89
CA ARG A 71 -3.19 -0.54 24.85
C ARG A 71 -3.16 -2.04 24.58
N ILE A 72 -3.11 -2.83 25.64
CA ILE A 72 -3.20 -4.30 25.53
C ILE A 72 -4.59 -4.68 25.04
N LEU A 73 -4.66 -5.28 23.86
CA LEU A 73 -5.88 -5.87 23.30
C LEU A 73 -6.09 -7.29 23.81
N HIS A 74 -5.05 -8.11 23.70
CA HIS A 74 -5.10 -9.53 24.03
C HIS A 74 -3.83 -9.97 24.73
N ILE A 75 -3.98 -10.92 25.64
CA ILE A 75 -2.87 -11.65 26.26
C ILE A 75 -3.02 -13.08 25.78
N ARG A 76 -2.07 -13.57 24.99
CA ARG A 76 -2.09 -14.89 24.36
C ARG A 76 -1.04 -15.81 25.00
N PRO A 77 -1.44 -16.65 25.97
CA PRO A 77 -0.58 -17.74 26.44
C PRO A 77 -0.36 -18.74 25.28
N GLN A 78 0.87 -19.19 25.08
CA GLN A 78 1.19 -20.28 24.16
C GLN A 78 1.38 -21.57 24.96
N GLU A 79 0.94 -22.72 24.43
CA GLU A 79 1.06 -24.01 25.11
C GLU A 79 2.53 -24.39 25.39
N ASP A 80 3.42 -24.13 24.43
CA ASP A 80 4.85 -24.48 24.50
C ASP A 80 5.79 -23.25 24.36
N GLY A 81 5.27 -22.04 24.59
CA GLY A 81 5.97 -20.80 24.27
C GLY A 81 5.77 -19.66 25.28
N PRO A 82 6.51 -18.56 25.15
CA PRO A 82 6.27 -17.38 25.97
C PRO A 82 4.90 -16.77 25.65
N THR A 83 4.26 -16.18 26.65
CA THR A 83 3.08 -15.34 26.43
C THR A 83 3.39 -14.20 25.47
N ILE A 84 2.51 -13.97 24.51
CA ILE A 84 2.54 -12.79 23.64
C ILE A 84 1.44 -11.82 24.09
N ILE A 85 1.77 -10.54 24.12
CA ILE A 85 0.85 -9.44 24.42
C ILE A 85 0.60 -8.70 23.11
N ASP A 86 -0.64 -8.72 22.65
CA ASP A 86 -1.06 -7.95 21.48
C ASP A 86 -1.45 -6.55 21.92
N ILE A 87 -0.83 -5.57 21.27
CA ILE A 87 -0.95 -4.15 21.60
C ILE A 87 -1.57 -3.44 20.40
N GLU A 88 -2.63 -2.67 20.63
CA GLU A 88 -3.08 -1.65 19.67
C GLU A 88 -2.29 -0.38 19.91
N TRP A 89 -1.65 0.15 18.87
CA TRP A 89 -0.90 1.40 18.99
C TRP A 89 -1.83 2.57 19.29
N ASP A 90 -1.37 3.44 20.19
CA ASP A 90 -2.10 4.68 20.48
C ASP A 90 -2.01 5.67 19.31
N SER A 91 -2.90 6.65 19.29
CA SER A 91 -3.05 7.59 18.18
C SER A 91 -1.82 8.48 17.96
N ILE A 92 -0.96 8.64 18.96
CA ILE A 92 0.29 9.39 18.84
C ILE A 92 1.32 8.51 18.13
N THR A 93 1.48 7.26 18.58
CA THR A 93 2.35 6.27 17.93
C THR A 93 1.94 6.06 16.48
N LEU A 94 0.64 5.94 16.19
CA LEU A 94 0.14 5.80 14.82
C LEU A 94 0.53 7.00 13.94
N ARG A 95 0.38 8.24 14.42
CA ARG A 95 0.68 9.45 13.63
C ARG A 95 2.18 9.72 13.48
N GLU A 96 2.98 9.30 14.44
CA GLU A 96 4.44 9.42 14.42
C GLU A 96 5.12 8.23 13.73
N MET A 97 4.35 7.16 13.44
CA MET A 97 4.84 5.98 12.75
C MET A 97 5.47 6.37 11.40
N PRO A 98 6.70 5.91 11.10
CA PRO A 98 7.30 6.15 9.81
C PRO A 98 6.40 5.62 8.68
N ALA A 99 6.15 6.42 7.65
CA ALA A 99 5.34 6.01 6.50
C ALA A 99 5.88 4.72 5.85
N SER A 100 7.20 4.54 5.82
CA SER A 100 7.86 3.33 5.33
C SER A 100 7.47 2.06 6.10
N SER A 101 7.19 2.17 7.40
CA SER A 101 6.75 1.02 8.21
C SER A 101 5.33 0.61 7.81
N ILE A 102 4.43 1.58 7.63
CA ILE A 102 3.05 1.33 7.19
C ILE A 102 3.05 0.74 5.78
N GLU A 103 3.83 1.30 4.85
CA GLU A 103 3.95 0.80 3.47
C GLU A 103 4.47 -0.64 3.42
N ALA A 104 5.50 -0.97 4.22
CA ALA A 104 6.03 -2.33 4.30
C ALA A 104 5.00 -3.31 4.87
N SER A 105 4.26 -2.94 5.92
CA SER A 105 3.19 -3.78 6.46
C SER A 105 2.09 -4.04 5.43
N GLU A 106 1.66 -3.02 4.67
CA GLU A 106 0.64 -3.20 3.62
C GLU A 106 1.14 -4.12 2.48
N GLU A 107 2.41 -4.00 2.07
CA GLU A 107 3.02 -4.86 1.05
C GLU A 107 3.08 -6.33 1.50
N GLU A 108 3.33 -6.56 2.79
CA GLU A 108 3.38 -7.90 3.39
C GLU A 108 1.99 -8.43 3.85
N GLY A 109 0.94 -7.62 3.74
CA GLY A 109 -0.41 -7.97 4.22
C GLY A 109 -0.54 -8.05 5.74
N LEU A 110 0.30 -7.31 6.46
CA LEU A 110 0.35 -7.21 7.93
C LEU A 110 -0.47 -6.02 8.43
N ASP A 111 -0.99 -6.13 9.65
CA ASP A 111 -1.72 -5.05 10.31
C ASP A 111 -0.76 -4.11 11.04
N TRP A 112 -0.46 -2.96 10.42
CA TRP A 112 0.39 -1.92 11.03
C TRP A 112 -0.22 -1.25 12.26
N THR A 113 -1.52 -1.48 12.56
CA THR A 113 -2.18 -0.85 13.70
C THR A 113 -1.92 -1.58 15.03
N GLN A 114 -1.37 -2.80 14.97
CA GLN A 114 -1.18 -3.67 16.14
C GLN A 114 0.18 -4.38 16.11
N MET A 115 0.64 -4.85 17.26
CA MET A 115 1.88 -5.63 17.36
C MET A 115 1.83 -6.62 18.51
N GLY A 116 2.34 -7.83 18.27
CA GLY A 116 2.55 -8.84 19.30
C GLY A 116 3.95 -8.73 19.90
N LEU A 117 4.07 -8.32 21.16
CA LEU A 117 5.35 -8.22 21.87
C LEU A 117 5.38 -9.11 23.11
N TYR A 118 6.59 -9.39 23.61
CA TYR A 118 6.74 -10.16 24.84
C TYR A 118 6.57 -9.27 26.07
N PRO A 119 6.11 -9.82 27.20
CA PRO A 119 5.98 -9.10 28.48
C PRO A 119 7.26 -8.34 28.89
N ASP A 120 8.42 -8.91 28.59
CA ASP A 120 9.71 -8.31 28.95
C ASP A 120 10.10 -7.12 28.07
N ASP A 121 9.52 -6.99 26.86
CA ASP A 121 9.80 -5.89 25.91
C ASP A 121 9.02 -4.61 26.26
N ILE A 122 8.07 -4.70 27.19
CA ILE A 122 7.16 -3.61 27.50
C ILE A 122 7.11 -3.31 28.99
N GLU A 123 6.65 -2.12 29.32
CA GLU A 123 6.37 -1.66 30.67
C GLU A 123 5.04 -0.91 30.73
N VAL A 124 4.36 -0.96 31.88
CA VAL A 124 3.11 -0.23 32.08
C VAL A 124 3.39 1.27 32.08
N THR A 125 2.56 2.03 31.38
CA THR A 125 2.64 3.50 31.28
C THR A 125 1.24 4.11 31.49
N THR A 126 1.17 5.42 31.54
CA THR A 126 -0.09 6.17 31.53
C THR A 126 -0.62 6.30 30.10
N ALA A 127 -1.93 6.11 29.92
CA ALA A 127 -2.59 6.40 28.65
C ALA A 127 -2.36 7.85 28.21
N ARG A 128 -2.12 8.06 26.91
CA ARG A 128 -1.90 9.39 26.31
C ARG A 128 -3.11 9.88 25.49
N ASP A 129 -4.06 9.00 25.23
CA ASP A 129 -5.21 9.23 24.37
C ASP A 129 -6.41 8.33 24.75
N THR A 130 -7.48 8.40 23.95
CA THR A 130 -8.65 7.52 24.05
C THR A 130 -8.76 6.55 22.88
N GLU A 131 -9.60 5.52 23.01
CA GLU A 131 -9.94 4.62 21.89
C GLU A 131 -10.58 5.35 20.70
N GLN A 132 -11.26 6.47 20.95
CA GLN A 132 -11.84 7.28 19.89
C GLN A 132 -10.75 8.00 19.08
N ASP A 133 -9.70 8.49 19.76
CA ASP A 133 -8.55 9.12 19.11
C ASP A 133 -7.80 8.13 18.23
N VAL A 134 -7.66 6.88 18.67
CA VAL A 134 -7.07 5.78 17.87
C VAL A 134 -7.89 5.53 16.62
N LYS A 135 -9.21 5.37 16.73
CA LYS A 135 -10.08 5.17 15.55
C LYS A 135 -9.98 6.32 14.56
N HIS A 136 -9.87 7.56 15.05
CA HIS A 136 -9.65 8.72 14.18
C HIS A 136 -8.29 8.67 13.48
N ALA A 137 -7.21 8.37 14.19
CA ALA A 137 -5.86 8.25 13.61
C ALA A 137 -5.78 7.11 12.59
N GLN A 138 -6.34 5.93 12.89
CA GLN A 138 -6.41 4.81 11.96
C GLN A 138 -7.18 5.20 10.68
N LYS A 139 -8.32 5.89 10.81
CA LYS A 139 -9.10 6.36 9.65
C LYS A 139 -8.34 7.39 8.83
N GLU A 140 -7.68 8.34 9.47
CA GLU A 140 -6.85 9.35 8.83
C GLU A 140 -5.73 8.71 8.00
N LEU A 141 -4.96 7.80 8.60
CA LEU A 141 -3.87 7.10 7.93
C LEU A 141 -4.36 6.18 6.82
N LYS A 142 -5.46 5.45 7.02
CA LYS A 142 -6.09 4.64 5.93
C LYS A 142 -6.50 5.50 4.75
N LEU A 143 -7.03 6.71 5.00
CA LEU A 143 -7.37 7.65 3.93
C LEU A 143 -6.12 8.18 3.22
N VAL A 144 -5.02 8.42 3.94
CA VAL A 144 -3.73 8.81 3.34
C VAL A 144 -3.19 7.68 2.47
N LEU A 145 -3.14 6.45 2.99
CA LEU A 145 -2.71 5.27 2.24
C LEU A 145 -3.57 5.08 0.99
N TYR A 146 -4.90 5.18 1.13
CA TYR A 146 -5.82 5.14 0.01
C TYR A 146 -5.50 6.23 -1.03
N LYS A 147 -5.26 7.47 -0.61
CA LYS A 147 -4.89 8.54 -1.58
C LYS A 147 -3.50 8.38 -2.17
N SER A 148 -2.65 7.58 -1.53
CA SER A 148 -1.29 7.28 -1.98
C SER A 148 -1.25 6.16 -3.03
N TYR A 149 -2.32 5.40 -3.25
CA TYR A 149 -2.29 4.26 -4.19
C TYR A 149 -1.25 3.18 -3.82
N SER A 150 -0.82 3.10 -2.56
CA SER A 150 0.24 2.18 -2.11
C SER A 150 -0.04 0.70 -2.44
N TRP A 151 -1.31 0.28 -2.38
CA TRP A 151 -1.74 -1.09 -2.72
C TRP A 151 -1.57 -1.46 -4.21
N LEU A 152 -1.22 -0.51 -5.08
CA LEU A 152 -0.86 -0.76 -6.47
C LEU A 152 0.65 -1.07 -6.64
N GLY A 153 1.41 -1.15 -5.55
CA GLY A 153 2.85 -1.43 -5.58
C GLY A 153 3.62 -0.41 -6.42
N ASP A 154 4.47 -0.89 -7.35
CA ASP A 154 5.28 -0.02 -8.20
C ASP A 154 4.47 0.93 -9.09
N GLN A 155 3.25 0.56 -9.47
CA GLN A 155 2.36 1.46 -10.21
C GLN A 155 1.88 2.61 -9.32
N GLY A 156 1.52 2.31 -8.08
CA GLY A 156 1.19 3.32 -7.07
C GLY A 156 2.32 4.31 -6.86
N LYS A 157 3.56 3.82 -6.69
CA LYS A 157 4.76 4.65 -6.52
C LYS A 157 4.95 5.63 -7.69
N ARG A 158 4.73 5.18 -8.94
CA ARG A 158 4.80 6.07 -10.12
C ARG A 158 3.70 7.12 -10.12
N ILE A 159 2.45 6.72 -9.82
CA ILE A 159 1.31 7.64 -9.72
C ILE A 159 1.56 8.72 -8.66
N GLN A 160 2.03 8.33 -7.46
CA GLN A 160 2.40 9.28 -6.41
C GLN A 160 3.48 10.25 -6.86
N GLN A 161 4.51 9.75 -7.56
CA GLN A 161 5.59 10.60 -8.04
C GLN A 161 5.09 11.66 -9.03
N ILE A 162 4.14 11.30 -9.90
CA ILE A 162 3.48 12.24 -10.81
C ILE A 162 2.71 13.30 -10.01
N LEU A 163 1.94 12.88 -9.01
CA LEU A 163 1.05 13.77 -8.23
C LEU A 163 1.72 14.49 -7.06
N ARG A 164 3.03 14.28 -6.85
CA ARG A 164 3.77 14.85 -5.72
C ARG A 164 3.60 16.36 -5.64
N GLY A 165 3.18 16.84 -4.48
CA GLY A 165 3.03 18.27 -4.18
C GLY A 165 1.75 18.91 -4.74
N VAL A 166 0.82 18.10 -5.29
CA VAL A 166 -0.50 18.57 -5.69
C VAL A 166 -1.49 18.38 -4.55
N ASP A 167 -2.38 19.35 -4.35
CA ASP A 167 -3.51 19.20 -3.46
C ASP A 167 -4.53 18.22 -4.07
N HIS A 168 -4.60 17.01 -3.50
CA HIS A 168 -5.53 15.97 -3.91
C HIS A 168 -7.01 16.34 -3.69
N GLY A 169 -7.32 17.36 -2.87
CA GLY A 169 -8.68 17.89 -2.72
C GLY A 169 -9.13 18.80 -3.87
N ASN A 170 -8.20 19.20 -4.75
CA ASN A 170 -8.48 20.03 -5.91
C ASN A 170 -8.42 19.20 -7.20
N GLU A 171 -9.56 18.63 -7.58
CA GLU A 171 -9.69 17.72 -8.73
C GLU A 171 -9.08 18.30 -10.02
N MET A 172 -9.34 19.59 -10.29
CA MET A 172 -8.81 20.27 -11.47
C MET A 172 -7.28 20.43 -11.40
N ALA A 173 -6.69 20.66 -10.22
CA ALA A 173 -5.24 20.72 -10.07
C ALA A 173 -4.59 19.35 -10.33
N VAL A 174 -5.18 18.28 -9.81
CA VAL A 174 -4.73 16.90 -10.04
C VAL A 174 -4.84 16.54 -11.53
N MET A 175 -5.96 16.89 -12.17
CA MET A 175 -6.15 16.67 -13.62
C MET A 175 -5.17 17.44 -14.48
N LYS A 176 -4.93 18.71 -14.17
CA LYS A 176 -3.92 19.51 -14.88
C LYS A 176 -2.52 18.94 -14.71
N ARG A 177 -2.19 18.38 -13.53
CA ARG A 177 -0.90 17.71 -13.32
C ARG A 177 -0.74 16.49 -14.22
N TRP A 178 -1.76 15.64 -14.29
CA TRP A 178 -1.78 14.50 -15.21
C TRP A 178 -1.67 14.93 -16.68
N GLY A 179 -2.50 15.90 -17.09
CA GLY A 179 -2.47 16.45 -18.44
C GLY A 179 -1.11 16.96 -18.86
N ALA A 180 -0.46 17.76 -18.00
CA ALA A 180 0.88 18.29 -18.28
C ALA A 180 1.93 17.17 -18.36
N TYR A 181 1.89 16.21 -17.43
CA TYR A 181 2.82 15.08 -17.44
C TYR A 181 2.67 14.22 -18.70
N LEU A 182 1.44 13.90 -19.09
CA LEU A 182 1.16 13.08 -20.27
C LEU A 182 1.51 13.82 -21.58
N GLU A 183 1.25 15.13 -21.68
CA GLU A 183 1.63 15.92 -22.85
C GLU A 183 3.16 15.94 -23.06
N GLU A 184 3.92 15.96 -21.97
CA GLU A 184 5.39 15.97 -22.00
C GLU A 184 5.99 14.58 -22.32
N HIS A 185 5.37 13.49 -21.84
CA HIS A 185 5.98 12.15 -21.86
C HIS A 185 5.40 11.21 -22.92
N LEU A 186 4.18 11.44 -23.40
CA LEU A 186 3.61 10.63 -24.47
C LEU A 186 4.27 10.94 -25.81
N THR A 187 4.67 9.89 -26.51
CA THR A 187 5.16 10.04 -27.89
C THR A 187 3.98 9.93 -28.85
N PHE A 188 3.63 11.04 -29.50
CA PHE A 188 2.59 11.10 -30.53
C PHE A 188 3.18 11.05 -31.96
N PRO A 189 2.45 10.50 -32.94
CA PRO A 189 1.24 9.71 -32.78
C PRO A 189 1.54 8.28 -32.29
N PHE A 190 0.58 7.63 -31.65
CA PHE A 190 0.65 6.21 -31.31
C PHE A 190 -0.67 5.50 -31.62
N ASP A 191 -0.62 4.19 -31.79
CA ASP A 191 -1.80 3.39 -32.09
C ASP A 191 -2.37 2.75 -30.80
N ALA A 192 -3.69 2.82 -30.68
CA ALA A 192 -4.45 2.35 -29.54
C ALA A 192 -5.72 1.63 -30.00
N GLU A 193 -6.33 0.88 -29.09
CA GLU A 193 -7.62 0.25 -29.25
C GLU A 193 -8.61 0.90 -28.28
N VAL A 194 -9.84 1.09 -28.71
CA VAL A 194 -10.94 1.46 -27.80
C VAL A 194 -11.27 0.22 -26.96
N ASP A 195 -10.94 0.27 -25.68
CA ASP A 195 -11.01 -0.89 -24.78
C ASP A 195 -12.33 -0.90 -24.01
N GLU A 196 -12.85 0.28 -23.65
CA GLU A 196 -14.10 0.41 -22.89
C GLU A 196 -15.36 0.24 -23.75
N TRP A 197 -16.41 -0.30 -23.14
CA TRP A 197 -17.70 -0.45 -23.79
C TRP A 197 -18.40 0.90 -23.94
N GLN A 198 -18.73 1.26 -25.18
CA GLN A 198 -19.43 2.50 -25.52
C GLN A 198 -20.91 2.22 -25.80
N GLU A 199 -21.81 2.76 -24.97
CA GLU A 199 -23.27 2.63 -25.16
C GLU A 199 -23.75 3.42 -26.40
N ARG A 200 -23.10 4.55 -26.68
CA ARG A 200 -23.46 5.49 -27.76
C ARG A 200 -22.21 6.05 -28.41
N GLY A 201 -22.31 6.36 -29.70
CA GLY A 201 -21.27 7.05 -30.44
C GLY A 201 -20.75 6.26 -31.65
N PRO A 202 -19.88 6.89 -32.46
CA PRO A 202 -19.35 6.29 -33.68
C PRO A 202 -18.17 5.34 -33.43
N LEU A 203 -17.52 5.42 -32.27
CA LEU A 203 -16.45 4.53 -31.84
C LEU A 203 -17.03 3.32 -31.11
N ARG A 204 -16.46 2.14 -31.34
CA ARG A 204 -16.85 0.88 -30.70
C ARG A 204 -15.65 0.22 -30.05
N SER A 205 -15.90 -0.55 -28.99
CA SER A 205 -14.87 -1.41 -28.41
C SER A 205 -14.26 -2.31 -29.49
N GLY A 206 -12.93 -2.41 -29.49
CA GLY A 206 -12.13 -3.08 -30.51
C GLY A 206 -11.72 -2.21 -31.71
N ASP A 207 -12.21 -0.97 -31.83
CA ASP A 207 -11.78 -0.07 -32.90
C ASP A 207 -10.32 0.32 -32.71
N ARG A 208 -9.51 0.13 -33.76
CA ARG A 208 -8.10 0.54 -33.80
C ARG A 208 -7.98 1.97 -34.28
N VAL A 209 -7.43 2.82 -33.42
CA VAL A 209 -7.34 4.26 -33.61
C VAL A 209 -5.89 4.73 -33.53
N SER A 210 -5.59 5.84 -34.19
CA SER A 210 -4.29 6.50 -34.07
C SER A 210 -4.44 7.82 -33.32
N VAL A 211 -3.92 7.86 -32.09
CA VAL A 211 -3.98 8.99 -31.17
C VAL A 211 -2.96 10.05 -31.60
N LYS A 212 -3.38 11.32 -31.67
CA LYS A 212 -2.60 12.39 -32.31
C LYS A 212 -2.06 13.45 -31.35
N LYS A 213 -2.81 13.79 -30.31
CA LYS A 213 -2.44 14.77 -29.28
C LYS A 213 -3.51 14.83 -28.20
N ILE A 214 -3.19 15.41 -27.05
CA ILE A 214 -4.18 15.86 -26.08
C ILE A 214 -4.87 17.13 -26.62
N THR A 215 -6.18 17.23 -26.39
CA THR A 215 -7.00 18.37 -26.85
C THR A 215 -7.67 19.12 -25.71
N LEU A 216 -8.03 18.43 -24.63
CA LEU A 216 -8.71 19.02 -23.49
C LEU A 216 -8.36 18.28 -22.21
N ILE A 217 -8.32 19.01 -21.10
CA ILE A 217 -8.29 18.46 -19.74
C ILE A 217 -9.64 18.80 -19.12
N ASP A 218 -10.37 17.77 -18.73
CA ASP A 218 -11.70 17.84 -18.14
C ASP A 218 -11.69 17.14 -16.77
N ASP A 219 -12.37 17.71 -15.79
CA ASP A 219 -12.44 17.16 -14.43
C ASP A 219 -13.35 15.94 -14.32
N TRP A 220 -14.34 15.81 -15.20
CA TRP A 220 -15.27 14.67 -15.23
C TRP A 220 -14.78 13.57 -16.17
N TYR A 221 -14.44 13.93 -17.40
CA TYR A 221 -14.05 13.00 -18.46
C TYR A 221 -12.53 12.78 -18.56
N GLY A 222 -11.74 13.54 -17.80
CA GLY A 222 -10.29 13.40 -17.75
C GLY A 222 -9.56 14.03 -18.93
N VAL A 223 -8.41 13.45 -19.27
CA VAL A 223 -7.60 13.83 -20.44
C VAL A 223 -8.30 13.38 -21.71
N ILE A 224 -8.67 14.32 -22.57
CA ILE A 224 -9.30 14.06 -23.86
C ILE A 224 -8.24 14.15 -24.96
N VAL A 225 -8.25 13.18 -25.86
CA VAL A 225 -7.31 13.11 -26.98
C VAL A 225 -8.01 13.14 -28.33
N ALA A 226 -7.37 13.82 -29.29
CA ALA A 226 -7.77 13.72 -30.68
C ALA A 226 -7.23 12.42 -31.28
N LEU A 227 -8.10 11.66 -31.93
CA LEU A 227 -7.77 10.41 -32.59
C LEU A 227 -8.26 10.35 -34.03
N ARG A 228 -7.69 9.42 -34.80
CA ARG A 228 -8.15 9.10 -36.17
C ARG A 228 -8.51 7.63 -36.28
N LEU A 229 -9.69 7.37 -36.84
CA LEU A 229 -10.12 6.06 -37.33
C LEU A 229 -10.31 6.18 -38.84
N GLY A 230 -9.36 5.61 -39.59
CA GLY A 230 -9.25 5.84 -41.03
C GLY A 230 -9.10 7.33 -41.36
N ARG A 231 -10.05 7.89 -42.12
CA ARG A 231 -10.03 9.32 -42.53
C ARG A 231 -10.75 10.25 -41.56
N ARG A 232 -11.55 9.71 -40.64
CA ARG A 232 -12.39 10.50 -39.71
C ARG A 232 -11.59 10.89 -38.47
N LYS A 233 -11.96 12.01 -37.86
CA LYS A 233 -11.39 12.53 -36.61
C LYS A 233 -12.44 12.44 -35.52
N TYR A 234 -12.01 12.10 -34.31
CA TYR A 234 -12.85 12.08 -33.12
C TYR A 234 -12.03 12.58 -31.94
N ASP A 235 -12.71 12.95 -30.86
CA ASP A 235 -12.15 13.16 -29.54
C ASP A 235 -12.68 12.06 -28.62
N CYS A 236 -11.84 11.56 -27.72
CA CYS A 236 -12.18 10.47 -26.81
C CYS A 236 -11.37 10.61 -25.52
N PRO A 237 -11.94 10.30 -24.35
CA PRO A 237 -11.19 10.17 -23.12
C PRO A 237 -10.03 9.17 -23.26
N LEU A 238 -8.83 9.58 -22.87
CA LEU A 238 -7.63 8.74 -22.94
C LEU A 238 -7.76 7.49 -22.05
N CYS A 239 -8.57 7.56 -20.99
CA CYS A 239 -8.78 6.44 -20.08
C CYS A 239 -9.53 5.25 -20.72
N GLU A 240 -10.20 5.48 -21.84
CA GLU A 240 -10.95 4.47 -22.60
C GLU A 240 -10.06 3.73 -23.63
N LEU A 241 -8.79 4.12 -23.76
CA LEU A 241 -7.89 3.63 -24.79
C LEU A 241 -6.80 2.72 -24.19
N ALA A 242 -6.53 1.59 -24.85
CA ALA A 242 -5.40 0.72 -24.57
C ALA A 242 -4.35 0.83 -25.68
N VAL A 243 -3.07 1.00 -25.33
CA VAL A 243 -1.99 1.03 -26.33
C VAL A 243 -1.83 -0.36 -26.95
N ILE A 244 -1.75 -0.42 -28.28
CA ILE A 244 -1.62 -1.70 -29.00
C ILE A 244 -0.22 -2.30 -28.81
N ASP A 245 0.82 -1.46 -28.90
CA ASP A 245 2.20 -1.89 -28.71
C ASP A 245 2.59 -1.93 -27.24
N LYS A 246 2.49 -3.11 -26.63
CA LYS A 246 2.82 -3.35 -25.22
C LYS A 246 4.28 -3.05 -24.84
N GLN A 247 5.20 -2.96 -25.81
CA GLN A 247 6.60 -2.63 -25.55
C GLN A 247 6.88 -1.13 -25.63
N SER A 248 5.90 -0.33 -26.07
CA SER A 248 6.01 1.12 -26.10
C SER A 248 6.06 1.71 -24.70
N ALA A 249 6.87 2.74 -24.52
CA ALA A 249 6.89 3.55 -23.29
C ALA A 249 5.51 4.17 -22.97
N ASN A 250 4.68 4.43 -24.01
CA ASN A 250 3.33 4.97 -23.82
C ASN A 250 2.42 3.99 -23.07
N THR A 251 2.67 2.68 -23.14
CA THR A 251 1.82 1.65 -22.51
C THR A 251 1.77 1.85 -21.01
N GLN A 252 2.93 1.95 -20.37
CA GLN A 252 3.03 2.17 -18.92
C GLN A 252 2.40 3.51 -18.51
N LEU A 253 2.65 4.58 -19.26
CA LEU A 253 2.10 5.92 -18.96
C LEU A 253 0.57 5.93 -19.01
N ILE A 254 -0.01 5.25 -20.01
CA ILE A 254 -1.46 5.18 -20.18
C ILE A 254 -2.08 4.24 -19.15
N GLU A 255 -1.46 3.11 -18.86
CA GLU A 255 -1.92 2.20 -17.79
C GLU A 255 -1.91 2.89 -16.42
N ASP A 256 -0.85 3.62 -16.07
CA ASP A 256 -0.78 4.39 -14.82
C ASP A 256 -1.90 5.43 -14.73
N TYR A 257 -2.14 6.17 -15.82
CA TYR A 257 -3.24 7.14 -15.89
C TYR A 257 -4.62 6.47 -15.77
N ARG A 258 -4.86 5.36 -16.49
CA ARG A 258 -6.12 4.61 -16.46
C ARG A 258 -6.44 4.10 -15.07
N VAL A 259 -5.46 3.46 -14.44
CA VAL A 259 -5.63 2.89 -13.09
C VAL A 259 -5.87 4.00 -12.07
N TRP A 260 -5.12 5.10 -12.14
CA TRP A 260 -5.37 6.26 -11.30
C TRP A 260 -6.79 6.80 -11.51
N PHE A 261 -7.20 7.03 -12.77
CA PHE A 261 -8.49 7.64 -13.11
C PHE A 261 -9.68 6.80 -12.63
N ALA A 262 -9.55 5.47 -12.66
CA ALA A 262 -10.58 4.56 -12.18
C ALA A 262 -10.71 4.49 -10.64
N ASN A 263 -9.68 4.95 -9.91
CA ASN A 263 -9.59 4.86 -8.44
C ASN A 263 -9.50 6.24 -7.75
N ARG A 264 -9.84 7.32 -8.45
CA ARG A 264 -9.84 8.69 -7.90
C ARG A 264 -11.15 9.04 -7.19
#